data_AF-A0AAN8TNG2-F1
#
_entry.id   AF-A0AAN8TNG2-F1
#
_cell.length_a   1.000
_cell.length_b   1.000
_cell.length_c   1.000
_cell.angle_alpha   90.00
_cell.angle_beta   90.00
_cell.angle_gamma   90.00
#
_symmetry.space_group_name_H-M   'P 1'
#
loop_
_entity.id
_entity.type
_entity.pdbx_description
1 polymer ?
#
loop_
_entity_poly.entity_id
_entity_poly.type
_entity_poly.pdbx_seq_one_letter_code
_entity_poly.pdbx_strand_id
1 'polypeptide(L)'
;MNHNGNFKEMLINDDVQVLLSLYEASHMRIHNEEILEEALIFTTTHLESLLPNLTNNSLKVQVTEALSRPIRKTVPRVGARKYIHIYENIETHNDLLLKFAKLDFNMLQKLHQDELNEISRLWKDLDIANKLPYAKDRFVESYFWIIGLSIEP
;
A
#
# COMPACT_ATOMS: atom_id res chain seq x y z
N MET A 1 15.66 16.96 -16.86
CA MET A 1 16.88 16.31 -17.38
C MET A 1 18.03 17.29 -17.45
N ASN A 2 19.27 16.82 -17.35
CA ASN A 2 20.46 17.60 -17.66
C ASN A 2 20.70 17.63 -19.19
N HIS A 3 21.77 18.29 -19.64
CA HIS A 3 22.10 18.38 -21.07
C HIS A 3 22.37 17.04 -21.76
N ASN A 4 22.59 15.97 -20.98
CA ASN A 4 22.87 14.62 -21.46
C ASN A 4 21.63 13.72 -21.48
N GLY A 5 20.44 14.25 -21.13
CA GLY A 5 19.21 13.46 -21.04
C GLY A 5 19.00 12.75 -19.70
N ASN A 6 19.97 12.78 -18.78
CA ASN A 6 19.85 12.10 -17.49
C ASN A 6 19.00 12.91 -16.49
N PHE A 7 18.42 12.24 -15.49
CA PHE A 7 17.80 12.92 -14.36
C PHE A 7 18.82 13.84 -13.66
N LYS A 8 18.39 15.06 -13.29
CA LYS A 8 19.30 16.04 -12.69
C LYS A 8 19.63 15.56 -11.28
N GLU A 9 20.92 15.44 -10.95
CA GLU A 9 21.34 15.04 -9.60
C GLU A 9 20.90 16.03 -8.51
N MET A 10 20.63 17.29 -8.86
CA MET A 10 20.06 18.25 -7.90
C MET A 10 18.67 17.84 -7.36
N LEU A 11 17.91 16.98 -8.06
CA LEU A 11 16.68 16.40 -7.50
C LEU A 11 16.94 15.50 -6.28
N ILE A 12 18.17 15.00 -6.13
CA ILE A 12 18.54 14.03 -5.09
C ILE A 12 18.70 14.70 -3.72
N ASN A 13 19.21 15.94 -3.69
CA ASN A 13 19.66 16.57 -2.46
C ASN A 13 18.59 17.41 -1.77
N ASP A 14 17.60 17.91 -2.50
CA ASP A 14 16.68 18.93 -1.97
C ASP A 14 15.27 18.39 -1.63
N ASP A 15 14.80 17.28 -2.22
CA ASP A 15 13.44 16.80 -1.97
C ASP A 15 13.24 15.27 -2.14
N VAL A 16 13.41 14.54 -1.04
CA VAL A 16 13.10 13.10 -0.93
C VAL A 16 11.64 12.81 -1.28
N GLN A 17 10.72 13.74 -1.05
CA GLN A 17 9.30 13.57 -1.34
C GLN A 17 9.03 13.64 -2.85
N VAL A 18 9.80 14.45 -3.59
CA VAL A 18 9.77 14.43 -5.07
C VAL A 18 10.31 13.12 -5.61
N LEU A 19 11.42 12.62 -5.07
CA LEU A 19 11.95 11.29 -5.46
C LEU A 19 10.92 10.18 -5.21
N LEU A 20 10.26 10.19 -4.05
CA LEU A 20 9.21 9.23 -3.70
C LEU A 20 8.00 9.34 -4.65
N SER A 21 7.60 10.56 -4.99
CA SER A 21 6.49 10.79 -5.92
C SER A 21 6.80 10.28 -7.33
N LEU A 22 8.02 10.51 -7.82
CA LEU A 22 8.49 10.01 -9.10
C LEU A 22 8.61 8.47 -9.10
N TYR A 23 9.08 7.89 -7.99
CA TYR A 23 9.12 6.44 -7.79
C TYR A 23 7.72 5.83 -7.94
N GLU A 24 6.72 6.36 -7.23
CA GLU A 24 5.34 5.86 -7.30
C GLU A 24 4.74 6.04 -8.71
N ALA A 25 4.98 7.18 -9.35
CA ALA A 25 4.54 7.43 -10.72
C ALA A 25 5.17 6.45 -11.73
N SER A 26 6.45 6.08 -11.55
CA SER A 26 7.15 5.15 -12.43
C SER A 26 6.60 3.71 -12.39
N HIS A 27 5.88 3.32 -11.33
CA HIS A 27 5.15 2.04 -11.26
C HIS A 27 3.83 2.05 -12.05
N MET A 28 3.40 3.20 -12.58
CA MET A 28 2.25 3.33 -13.49
C MET A 28 2.62 3.14 -14.96
N ARG A 29 3.91 2.92 -15.27
CA ARG A 29 4.40 2.83 -16.65
C ARG A 29 3.72 1.73 -17.47
N ILE A 30 3.63 1.97 -18.77
CA ILE A 30 3.24 0.99 -19.79
C ILE A 30 4.45 0.58 -20.64
N HIS A 31 4.23 -0.34 -21.58
CA HIS A 31 5.28 -0.79 -22.49
C HIS A 31 5.85 0.38 -23.33
N ASN A 32 7.17 0.35 -23.55
CA ASN A 32 7.93 1.32 -24.36
C ASN A 32 8.03 2.74 -23.77
N GLU A 33 7.82 2.92 -22.47
CA GLU A 33 8.10 4.17 -21.75
C GLU A 33 9.50 4.15 -21.11
N GLU A 34 10.55 4.26 -21.94
CA GLU A 34 11.96 4.18 -21.51
C GLU A 34 12.27 5.17 -20.38
N ILE A 35 11.75 6.39 -20.46
CA ILE A 35 11.94 7.43 -19.45
C ILE A 35 11.43 7.02 -18.05
N LEU A 36 10.35 6.22 -17.97
CA LEU A 36 9.80 5.76 -16.69
C LEU A 36 10.52 4.50 -16.19
N GLU A 37 11.11 3.71 -17.08
CA GLU A 37 12.03 2.63 -16.69
C GLU A 37 13.29 3.22 -16.05
N GLU A 38 13.91 4.21 -16.71
CA GLU A 38 15.04 4.96 -16.16
C GLU A 38 14.68 5.68 -14.86
N ALA A 39 13.48 6.27 -14.76
CA ALA A 39 13.00 6.91 -13.54
C ALA A 39 12.87 5.91 -12.38
N LEU A 40 12.36 4.70 -12.64
CA LEU A 40 12.25 3.69 -11.60
C LEU A 40 13.63 3.29 -11.08
N ILE A 41 14.58 3.01 -11.98
CA ILE A 41 15.96 2.64 -11.60
C ILE A 41 16.59 3.77 -10.79
N PHE A 42 16.54 5.00 -11.34
CA PHE A 42 17.09 6.18 -10.70
C PHE A 42 16.50 6.40 -9.30
N THR A 43 15.19 6.45 -9.16
CA THR A 43 14.55 6.73 -7.87
C THR A 43 14.77 5.61 -6.86
N THR A 44 14.75 4.34 -7.28
CA THR A 44 15.02 3.20 -6.38
C THR A 44 16.41 3.30 -5.75
N THR A 45 17.45 3.48 -6.57
CA THR A 45 18.84 3.57 -6.09
C THR A 45 19.03 4.73 -5.12
N HIS A 46 18.43 5.89 -5.39
CA HIS A 46 18.57 7.05 -4.52
C HIS A 46 17.77 6.93 -3.22
N LEU A 47 16.54 6.40 -3.27
CA LEU A 47 15.72 6.18 -2.08
C LEU A 47 16.38 5.17 -1.13
N GLU A 48 16.94 4.08 -1.66
CA GLU A 48 17.69 3.09 -0.86
C GLU A 48 18.94 3.69 -0.21
N SER A 49 19.69 4.52 -0.95
CA SER A 49 20.89 5.20 -0.43
C SER A 49 20.57 6.23 0.66
N LEU A 50 19.45 6.94 0.53
CA LEU A 50 19.04 8.00 1.47
C LEU A 50 18.36 7.44 2.73
N LEU A 51 17.69 6.29 2.65
CA LEU A 51 16.87 5.70 3.71
C LEU A 51 17.55 5.63 5.10
N PRO A 52 18.83 5.22 5.23
CA PRO A 52 19.51 5.18 6.53
C PRO A 52 19.63 6.55 7.21
N ASN A 53 19.76 7.62 6.40
CA ASN A 53 20.04 8.98 6.84
C ASN A 53 18.77 9.83 7.04
N LEU A 54 17.58 9.31 6.73
CA LEU A 54 16.32 10.02 6.94
C LEU A 54 16.03 10.20 8.44
N THR A 55 15.94 11.45 8.88
CA THR A 55 15.64 11.83 10.28
C THR A 55 14.16 12.00 10.54
N ASN A 56 13.36 12.35 9.53
CA ASN A 56 11.91 12.43 9.65
C ASN A 56 11.30 11.03 9.68
N ASN A 57 10.76 10.62 10.84
CA ASN A 57 10.16 9.30 11.04
C ASN A 57 9.00 9.01 10.07
N SER A 58 8.11 9.98 9.84
CA SER A 58 6.94 9.80 8.96
C SER A 58 7.36 9.57 7.50
N LEU A 59 8.35 10.33 7.02
CA LEU A 59 8.90 10.19 5.67
C LEU A 59 9.69 8.90 5.52
N LYS A 60 10.48 8.52 6.53
CA LYS A 60 11.23 7.26 6.56
C LYS A 60 10.30 6.05 6.44
N VAL A 61 9.17 6.06 7.15
CA VAL A 61 8.15 5.00 7.03
C VAL A 61 7.55 4.98 5.63
N GLN A 62 7.21 6.14 5.04
CA GLN A 62 6.69 6.21 3.67
C GLN A 62 7.66 5.63 2.64
N VAL A 63 8.94 6.00 2.70
CA VAL A 63 9.97 5.46 1.79
C VAL A 63 10.14 3.95 1.98
N THR A 64 10.18 3.48 3.23
CA THR A 64 10.30 2.05 3.54
C THR A 64 9.11 1.25 2.96
N GLU A 65 7.90 1.74 3.16
CA GLU A 65 6.68 1.09 2.65
C GLU A 65 6.63 1.09 1.12
N ALA A 66 6.99 2.20 0.47
CA ALA A 66 7.02 2.30 -1.00
C ALA A 66 8.06 1.36 -1.64
N LEU A 67 9.27 1.28 -1.06
CA LEU A 67 10.31 0.34 -1.51
C LEU A 67 9.91 -1.12 -1.29
N SER A 68 9.16 -1.42 -0.22
CA SER A 68 8.61 -2.76 0.00
C SER A 68 7.50 -3.10 -1.00
N ARG A 69 6.54 -2.19 -1.17
CA ARG A 69 5.44 -2.35 -2.12
C ARG A 69 4.88 -1.00 -2.55
N PRO A 70 4.99 -0.63 -3.84
CA PRO A 70 4.47 0.64 -4.32
C PRO A 70 2.95 0.68 -4.24
N ILE A 71 2.39 1.90 -4.20
CA ILE A 71 0.94 2.15 -4.09
C ILE A 71 0.19 1.41 -5.19
N ARG A 72 0.66 1.48 -6.44
CA ARG A 72 0.02 0.86 -7.60
C ARG A 72 -0.15 -0.66 -7.47
N LYS A 73 0.74 -1.32 -6.74
CA LYS A 73 0.71 -2.77 -6.54
C LYS A 73 0.01 -3.15 -5.24
N THR A 74 -0.42 -2.20 -4.43
CA THR A 74 -0.99 -2.45 -3.10
C THR A 74 -2.51 -2.55 -3.14
N VAL A 75 -3.06 -3.54 -2.44
CA VAL A 75 -4.52 -3.68 -2.26
C VAL A 75 -5.02 -2.42 -1.52
N PRO A 76 -5.98 -1.65 -2.07
CA PRO A 76 -6.29 -0.33 -1.54
C PRO A 76 -6.66 -0.34 -0.06
N ARG A 77 -7.36 -1.38 0.42
CA ARG A 77 -7.74 -1.51 1.82
C ARG A 77 -6.55 -1.72 2.76
N VAL A 78 -5.56 -2.52 2.33
CA VAL A 78 -4.31 -2.74 3.08
C VAL A 78 -3.47 -1.46 3.08
N GLY A 79 -3.39 -0.78 1.94
CA GLY A 79 -2.73 0.51 1.80
C GLY A 79 -3.35 1.57 2.71
N ALA A 80 -4.67 1.69 2.71
CA ALA A 80 -5.41 2.62 3.57
C ALA A 80 -5.13 2.37 5.06
N ARG A 81 -5.11 1.11 5.53
CA ARG A 81 -4.80 0.79 6.93
C ARG A 81 -3.42 1.31 7.34
N LYS A 82 -2.42 1.09 6.50
CA LYS A 82 -1.04 1.56 6.75
C LYS A 82 -0.96 3.07 6.68
N TYR A 83 -1.56 3.67 5.65
CA TYR A 83 -1.46 5.11 5.42
C TYR A 83 -2.20 5.93 6.47
N ILE A 84 -3.32 5.45 7.03
CA ILE A 84 -3.99 6.11 8.17
C ILE A 84 -3.00 6.31 9.34
N HIS A 85 -2.19 5.30 9.64
CA HIS A 85 -1.19 5.38 10.72
C HIS A 85 -0.05 6.34 10.36
N ILE A 86 0.42 6.34 9.11
CA ILE A 86 1.43 7.28 8.63
C ILE A 86 0.89 8.72 8.71
N TYR A 87 -0.31 8.94 8.19
CA TYR A 87 -0.95 10.25 8.08
C TYR A 87 -1.19 10.90 9.44
N GLU A 88 -1.55 10.11 10.46
CA GLU A 88 -1.68 10.57 11.85
C GLU A 88 -0.37 11.14 12.43
N ASN A 89 0.79 10.69 11.94
CA ASN A 89 2.10 11.17 12.40
C ASN A 89 2.65 12.33 11.56
N ILE A 90 1.91 12.84 10.56
CA ILE A 90 2.31 14.01 9.77
C ILE A 90 1.83 15.27 10.49
N GLU A 91 2.73 16.20 10.82
CA GLU A 91 2.39 17.40 11.61
C GLU A 91 1.30 18.28 10.97
N THR A 92 1.24 18.32 9.64
CA THR A 92 0.33 19.17 8.86
C THR A 92 -0.93 18.45 8.36
N HIS A 93 -1.24 17.27 8.92
CA HIS A 93 -2.39 16.49 8.49
C HIS A 93 -3.72 17.20 8.79
N ASN A 94 -4.75 16.84 8.02
CA ASN A 94 -6.10 17.35 8.22
C ASN A 94 -6.85 16.44 9.21
N ASP A 95 -7.19 16.97 10.39
CA ASP A 95 -7.89 16.25 11.46
C ASP A 95 -9.25 15.68 11.01
N LEU A 96 -10.01 16.44 10.22
CA LEU A 96 -11.31 16.01 9.72
C LEU A 96 -11.18 14.82 8.77
N LEU A 97 -10.18 14.86 7.87
CA LEU A 97 -9.89 13.76 6.96
C LEU A 97 -9.43 12.51 7.72
N LEU A 98 -8.53 12.66 8.71
CA LEU A 98 -8.05 11.54 9.51
C LEU A 98 -9.21 10.90 10.29
N LYS A 99 -10.06 11.71 10.93
CA LYS A 99 -11.23 11.23 11.66
C LYS A 99 -12.20 10.50 10.75
N PHE A 100 -12.49 11.07 9.57
CA PHE A 100 -13.35 10.44 8.58
C PHE A 100 -12.78 9.08 8.15
N ALA A 101 -11.50 9.02 7.77
CA ALA A 101 -10.85 7.78 7.33
C ALA A 101 -10.87 6.69 8.41
N LYS A 102 -10.66 7.04 9.69
CA LYS A 102 -10.74 6.08 10.81
C LYS A 102 -12.15 5.55 11.02
N LEU A 103 -13.17 6.41 10.94
CA LEU A 103 -14.57 6.01 11.12
C LEU A 103 -15.04 5.11 9.98
N ASP A 104 -14.79 5.51 8.73
CA ASP A 104 -15.08 4.71 7.54
C ASP A 104 -14.37 3.34 7.61
N PHE A 105 -13.09 3.34 7.99
CA PHE A 105 -12.34 2.10 8.15
C PHE A 105 -12.98 1.16 9.17
N ASN A 106 -13.35 1.66 10.34
CA ASN A 106 -13.94 0.82 11.39
C ASN A 106 -15.36 0.33 11.02
N MET A 107 -16.14 1.17 10.33
CA MET A 107 -17.48 0.80 9.86
C MET A 107 -17.43 -0.38 8.88
N LEU A 108 -16.60 -0.28 7.83
CA LEU A 108 -16.44 -1.37 6.86
C LEU A 108 -15.81 -2.61 7.49
N GLN A 109 -14.86 -2.43 8.43
CA GLN A 109 -14.30 -3.57 9.17
C GLN A 109 -15.38 -4.33 9.96
N LYS A 110 -16.33 -3.61 10.56
CA LYS A 110 -17.44 -4.22 11.29
C LYS A 110 -18.38 -4.99 10.36
N LEU A 111 -18.73 -4.40 9.20
CA LEU A 111 -19.51 -5.08 8.17
C LEU A 111 -18.85 -6.40 7.75
N HIS A 112 -17.56 -6.36 7.41
CA HIS A 112 -16.81 -7.55 7.00
C HIS A 112 -16.71 -8.63 8.09
N GLN A 113 -16.64 -8.23 9.37
CA GLN A 113 -16.67 -9.16 10.49
C GLN A 113 -18.02 -9.86 10.62
N ASP A 114 -19.12 -9.15 10.37
CA ASP A 114 -20.46 -9.71 10.40
C ASP A 114 -20.67 -10.70 9.24
N GLU A 115 -20.22 -10.36 8.03
CA GLU A 115 -20.20 -11.27 6.88
C GLU A 115 -19.36 -12.54 7.16
N LEU A 116 -18.14 -12.39 7.68
CA LEU A 116 -17.29 -13.51 8.07
C LEU A 116 -17.93 -14.42 9.11
N ASN A 117 -18.68 -13.84 10.05
CA ASN A 117 -19.38 -14.61 11.07
C ASN A 117 -20.46 -15.50 10.44
N GLU A 118 -21.27 -14.95 9.53
CA GLU A 118 -22.28 -15.73 8.81
C GLU A 118 -21.64 -16.82 7.93
N ILE A 119 -20.60 -16.47 7.16
CA ILE A 119 -19.87 -17.43 6.34
C ILE A 119 -19.23 -18.52 7.20
N SER A 120 -18.67 -18.17 8.35
CA SER A 120 -18.05 -19.14 9.27
C SER A 120 -19.07 -20.13 9.84
N ARG A 121 -20.31 -19.71 10.11
CA ARG A 121 -21.40 -20.62 10.52
C ARG A 121 -21.71 -21.60 9.40
N LEU A 122 -21.94 -21.10 8.19
CA LEU A 122 -22.19 -21.94 7.01
C LEU A 122 -21.03 -22.93 6.75
N TRP A 123 -19.79 -22.46 6.90
CA TRP A 123 -18.60 -23.30 6.71
C TRP A 123 -18.51 -24.43 7.73
N LYS A 124 -18.87 -24.16 8.99
CA LYS A 124 -18.95 -25.18 10.05
C LYS A 124 -20.04 -26.21 9.76
N ASP A 125 -21.21 -25.77 9.29
CA ASP A 125 -22.33 -26.66 8.97
C ASP A 125 -22.02 -27.61 7.81
N LEU A 126 -21.16 -27.18 6.87
CA LEU A 126 -20.68 -28.03 5.77
C LEU A 126 -19.79 -29.17 6.26
N ASP A 127 -19.12 -29.00 7.41
CA ASP A 127 -18.25 -29.99 8.05
C ASP A 127 -17.15 -30.55 7.11
N ILE A 128 -16.55 -29.66 6.33
CA ILE A 128 -15.56 -30.01 5.29
C ILE A 128 -14.34 -30.69 5.90
N ALA A 129 -13.89 -30.26 7.09
CA ALA A 129 -12.72 -30.82 7.76
C ALA A 129 -12.86 -32.33 8.02
N ASN A 130 -14.06 -32.78 8.39
CA ASN A 130 -14.33 -34.20 8.63
C ASN A 130 -14.66 -34.96 7.33
N LYS A 131 -15.42 -34.34 6.41
CA LYS A 131 -15.86 -35.00 5.17
C LYS A 131 -14.74 -35.14 4.14
N LEU A 132 -13.81 -34.17 4.09
CA LEU A 132 -12.74 -34.08 3.11
C LEU A 132 -11.39 -33.91 3.84
N PRO A 133 -10.81 -34.98 4.39
CA PRO A 133 -9.59 -34.90 5.21
C PRO A 133 -8.34 -34.42 4.44
N TYR A 134 -8.41 -34.42 3.10
CA TYR A 134 -7.36 -33.90 2.22
C TYR A 134 -7.52 -32.40 1.93
N ALA A 135 -8.70 -31.83 2.15
CA ALA A 135 -8.99 -30.44 1.84
C ALA A 135 -8.38 -29.51 2.91
N LYS A 136 -7.80 -28.39 2.47
CA LYS A 136 -7.28 -27.37 3.37
C LYS A 136 -8.37 -26.37 3.69
N ASP A 137 -8.51 -26.05 4.97
CA ASP A 137 -9.37 -24.95 5.40
C ASP A 137 -8.69 -23.61 5.08
N ARG A 138 -9.31 -22.82 4.20
CA ARG A 138 -8.80 -21.54 3.66
C ARG A 138 -9.92 -20.51 3.46
N PHE A 139 -11.05 -20.65 4.15
CA PHE A 139 -12.20 -19.78 3.90
C PHE A 139 -11.90 -18.32 4.26
N VAL A 140 -11.12 -18.09 5.34
CA VAL A 140 -10.72 -16.74 5.76
C VAL A 140 -9.83 -16.07 4.72
N GLU A 141 -8.84 -16.80 4.18
CA GLU A 141 -7.99 -16.28 3.11
C GLU A 141 -8.80 -16.02 1.84
N SER A 142 -9.71 -16.93 1.49
CA SER A 142 -10.62 -16.78 0.34
C SER A 142 -11.46 -15.51 0.46
N TYR A 143 -12.04 -15.27 1.63
CA TYR A 143 -12.80 -14.06 1.91
C TYR A 143 -11.93 -12.79 1.86
N PHE A 144 -10.72 -12.85 2.41
CA PHE A 144 -9.76 -11.74 2.31
C PHE A 144 -9.41 -11.39 0.86
N TRP A 145 -9.25 -12.40 -0.02
CA TRP A 145 -9.03 -12.18 -1.45
C TRP A 145 -10.21 -11.49 -2.13
N ILE A 146 -11.45 -11.85 -1.75
CA ILE A 146 -12.66 -11.25 -2.30
C ILE A 146 -12.76 -9.76 -1.91
N ILE A 147 -12.55 -9.43 -0.63
CA ILE A 147 -12.52 -8.01 -0.20
C ILE A 147 -11.41 -7.23 -0.92
N GLY A 148 -10.28 -7.89 -1.21
CA GLY A 148 -9.20 -7.26 -1.96
C GLY A 148 -9.62 -6.79 -3.35
N LEU A 149 -10.65 -7.41 -3.94
CA LEU A 149 -11.20 -7.07 -5.26
C LEU A 149 -12.39 -6.10 -5.17
N SER A 150 -13.21 -6.19 -4.13
CA SER A 150 -14.41 -5.36 -3.93
C SER A 150 -14.40 -4.79 -2.51
N ILE A 151 -14.08 -3.50 -2.40
CA ILE A 151 -13.92 -2.79 -1.11
C ILE A 151 -15.18 -2.00 -0.75
N GLU A 152 -16.02 -1.75 -1.74
CA GLU A 152 -17.27 -1.02 -1.61
C GLU A 152 -18.31 -1.88 -0.86
N PRO A 153 -19.11 -1.27 0.04
CA PRO A 153 -20.16 -1.97 0.78
C PRO A 153 -21.34 -2.42 -0.10
#